data_AF-A0A1V5X4T3-F1
#
_entry.id   AF-A0A1V5X4T3-F1
#
_cell.length_a   1.000
_cell.length_b   1.000
_cell.length_c   1.000
_cell.angle_alpha   90.00
_cell.angle_beta   90.00
_cell.angle_gamma   90.00
#
_symmetry.space_group_name_H-M   'P 1'
#
loop_
_entity.id
_entity.type
_entity.pdbx_description
1 polymer ?
#
loop_
_entity_poly.entity_id
_entity_poly.type
_entity_poly.pdbx_seq_one_letter_code
_entity_poly.pdbx_strand_id
1 'polypeptide(L)'
;MIDYLTYILACIFFFLPAYIANGTPPLLANKTKTLANLAIPIDGGKLLGKLPILGDHKTWRGLISELIVGTGYFQILFLIHEYLGLGIYEIIGFDQYKLNPLLFGFLLSLGTVLGDLLFAFLKRRAQIKPGSPFIPFDQTNYVIGSFIILQPIYGLALNAWITLFCTTFFIHVIFNRIGYNMGLHKAKW
;
A
#
# COMPACT_ATOMS: atom_id res chain seq x y z
N MET A 1 -10.93 24.64 -15.38
CA MET A 1 -11.21 23.19 -15.43
C MET A 1 -9.89 22.49 -15.26
N ILE A 2 -9.72 21.65 -14.24
CA ILE A 2 -8.50 20.86 -14.08
C ILE A 2 -8.52 19.77 -15.16
N ASP A 3 -7.43 19.61 -15.90
CA ASP A 3 -7.35 18.56 -16.91
C ASP A 3 -7.14 17.18 -16.26
N TYR A 4 -7.52 16.12 -16.98
CA TYR A 4 -7.47 14.75 -16.46
C TYR A 4 -6.07 14.27 -16.10
N LEU A 5 -5.03 14.72 -16.82
CA LEU A 5 -3.67 14.31 -16.52
C LEU A 5 -3.22 14.88 -15.17
N THR A 6 -3.47 16.17 -14.94
CA THR A 6 -3.21 16.81 -13.64
C THR A 6 -3.94 16.10 -12.51
N TYR A 7 -5.21 15.71 -12.69
CA TYR A 7 -5.98 14.97 -11.69
C TYR A 7 -5.38 13.59 -11.36
N ILE A 8 -4.96 12.84 -12.39
CA ILE A 8 -4.31 11.54 -12.23
C ILE A 8 -2.98 11.69 -11.47
N LEU A 9 -2.16 12.68 -11.85
CA LEU A 9 -0.89 12.94 -11.17
C LEU A 9 -1.09 13.34 -9.71
N ALA A 10 -2.13 14.14 -9.41
CA ALA A 10 -2.50 14.48 -8.04
C ALA A 10 -2.90 13.24 -7.22
N CYS A 11 -3.69 12.33 -7.80
CA CYS A 11 -4.03 11.05 -7.17
C CYS A 11 -2.77 10.22 -6.90
N ILE A 12 -1.87 10.09 -7.90
CA ILE A 12 -0.62 9.32 -7.75
C ILE A 12 0.26 9.93 -6.65
N PHE A 13 0.40 11.25 -6.61
CA PHE A 13 1.17 11.93 -5.56
C PHE A 13 0.56 11.68 -4.18
N PHE A 14 -0.75 11.86 -4.04
CA PHE A 14 -1.49 11.61 -2.80
C PHE A 14 -1.25 10.19 -2.26
N PHE A 15 -1.24 9.19 -3.15
CA PHE A 15 -1.15 7.78 -2.78
C PHE A 15 0.28 7.22 -2.81
N LEU A 16 1.27 8.06 -3.18
CA LEU A 16 2.68 7.68 -3.24
C LEU A 16 3.22 7.05 -1.94
N PRO A 17 2.87 7.55 -0.73
CA PRO A 17 3.29 6.90 0.51
C PRO A 17 2.84 5.45 0.63
N ALA A 18 1.63 5.11 0.15
CA ALA A 18 1.13 3.73 0.16
C ALA A 18 1.90 2.84 -0.84
N TYR A 19 2.26 3.35 -2.01
CA TYR A 19 3.12 2.63 -2.97
C TYR A 19 4.48 2.30 -2.38
N ILE A 20 5.13 3.29 -1.74
CA ILE A 20 6.43 3.11 -1.10
C ILE A 20 6.32 2.15 0.10
N ALA A 21 5.27 2.28 0.91
CA ALA A 21 5.02 1.39 2.03
C ALA A 21 4.89 -0.07 1.56
N ASN A 22 4.01 -0.34 0.59
CA ASN A 22 3.77 -1.69 0.07
C ASN A 22 5.02 -2.32 -0.59
N GLY A 23 5.86 -1.51 -1.24
CA GLY A 23 7.14 -1.95 -1.80
C GLY A 23 8.25 -2.21 -0.76
N THR A 24 8.08 -1.75 0.48
CA THR A 24 9.14 -1.83 1.51
C THR A 24 9.42 -3.27 1.99
N PRO A 25 8.41 -4.10 2.36
CA PRO A 25 8.66 -5.46 2.84
C PRO A 25 9.53 -6.34 1.92
N PRO A 26 9.27 -6.45 0.59
CA PRO A 26 10.11 -7.27 -0.28
C PRO A 26 11.54 -6.73 -0.42
N LEU A 27 11.72 -5.39 -0.40
CA LEU A 27 13.05 -4.77 -0.45
C LEU A 27 13.87 -5.11 0.81
N LEU A 28 13.28 -4.96 2.00
CA LEU A 28 13.95 -5.33 3.25
C LEU A 28 14.23 -6.83 3.33
N ALA A 29 13.31 -7.66 2.84
CA ALA A 29 13.51 -9.11 2.83
C ALA A 29 14.70 -9.57 1.97
N ASN A 30 14.94 -8.89 0.84
CA ASN A 30 15.96 -9.31 -0.12
C ASN A 30 17.31 -8.59 0.03
N LYS A 31 17.37 -7.42 0.67
CA LYS A 31 18.56 -6.54 0.62
C LYS A 31 19.13 -6.16 1.99
N THR A 32 18.42 -6.34 3.09
CA THR A 32 18.89 -5.85 4.40
C THR A 32 18.67 -6.85 5.54
N LYS A 33 19.43 -6.69 6.63
CA LYS A 33 19.20 -7.40 7.90
C LYS A 33 18.36 -6.57 8.89
N THR A 34 17.82 -5.44 8.45
CA THR A 34 17.03 -4.54 9.28
C THR A 34 15.81 -5.29 9.82
N LEU A 35 15.61 -5.25 11.13
CA LEU A 35 14.55 -5.97 11.83
C LEU A 35 14.49 -7.48 11.51
N ALA A 36 15.62 -8.13 11.21
CA ALA A 36 15.65 -9.55 10.84
C ALA A 36 14.98 -10.47 11.88
N ASN A 37 15.08 -10.13 13.18
CA ASN A 37 14.43 -10.87 14.26
C ASN A 37 12.88 -10.84 14.19
N LEU A 38 12.32 -9.89 13.43
CA LEU A 38 10.88 -9.76 13.20
C LEU A 38 10.44 -10.43 11.88
N ALA A 39 11.35 -11.10 11.15
CA ALA A 39 11.04 -11.85 9.92
C ALA A 39 10.29 -13.17 10.22
N ILE A 40 9.37 -13.13 11.19
CA ILE A 40 8.53 -14.23 11.63
C ILE A 40 7.10 -14.03 11.10
N PRO A 41 6.39 -15.11 10.70
CA PRO A 41 5.02 -15.02 10.21
C PRO A 41 4.06 -14.42 11.24
N ILE A 42 3.17 -13.53 10.81
CA ILE A 42 2.18 -12.87 11.68
C ILE A 42 1.21 -13.89 12.28
N ASP A 43 0.81 -14.90 11.50
CA ASP A 43 -0.07 -15.97 11.97
C ASP A 43 0.65 -17.02 12.83
N GLY A 44 1.98 -16.95 12.96
CA GLY A 44 2.79 -17.94 13.67
C GLY A 44 2.65 -19.36 13.12
N GLY A 45 2.28 -19.52 11.85
CA GLY A 45 2.01 -20.83 11.23
C GLY A 45 0.67 -21.46 11.63
N LYS A 46 -0.21 -20.71 12.31
CA LYS A 46 -1.55 -21.19 12.67
C LYS A 46 -2.39 -21.49 11.43
N LEU A 47 -3.25 -22.49 11.58
CA LEU A 47 -4.19 -22.93 10.55
C LEU A 47 -5.62 -22.55 10.95
N LEU A 48 -6.43 -22.23 9.95
CA LEU A 48 -7.89 -22.22 10.06
C LEU A 48 -8.41 -23.42 9.26
N GLY A 49 -8.85 -24.46 9.97
CA GLY A 49 -9.08 -25.78 9.39
C GLY A 49 -7.76 -26.40 8.94
N LYS A 50 -7.64 -26.72 7.64
CA LYS A 50 -6.42 -27.31 7.04
C LYS A 50 -5.50 -26.29 6.35
N LEU A 51 -5.88 -25.01 6.34
CA LEU A 51 -5.25 -23.97 5.53
C LEU A 51 -4.61 -22.91 6.43
N PRO A 52 -3.41 -22.39 6.10
CA PRO A 52 -2.79 -21.28 6.85
C PRO A 52 -3.71 -20.08 6.97
N ILE A 53 -3.66 -19.31 8.06
CA ILE A 53 -4.50 -18.12 8.18
C ILE A 53 -4.06 -17.07 7.14
N LEU A 54 -2.77 -16.72 7.11
CA LEU A 54 -2.18 -15.75 6.19
C LEU A 54 -1.10 -16.39 5.31
N GLY A 55 -0.27 -17.27 5.89
CA GLY A 55 0.93 -17.83 5.27
C GLY A 55 2.20 -17.12 5.71
N ASP A 56 3.34 -17.78 5.47
CA ASP A 56 4.69 -17.41 5.89
C ASP A 56 5.24 -16.09 5.30
N HIS A 57 4.67 -15.62 4.19
CA HIS A 57 5.10 -14.40 3.52
C HIS A 57 4.62 -13.11 4.20
N LYS A 58 3.66 -13.20 5.14
CA LYS A 58 3.17 -12.03 5.89
C LYS A 58 3.84 -12.00 7.26
N THR A 59 4.82 -11.11 7.42
CA THR A 59 5.72 -11.09 8.59
C THR A 59 5.58 -9.83 9.43
N TRP A 60 5.90 -9.91 10.72
CA TRP A 60 5.91 -8.75 11.61
C TRP A 60 6.89 -7.67 11.15
N ARG A 61 8.05 -8.07 10.59
CA ARG A 61 9.02 -7.15 9.95
C ARG A 61 8.35 -6.35 8.85
N GLY A 62 7.65 -7.03 7.93
CA GLY A 62 6.94 -6.40 6.83
C GLY A 62 5.94 -5.37 7.34
N LEU A 63 5.03 -5.81 8.21
CA LEU A 63 3.99 -4.96 8.81
C LEU A 63 4.57 -3.71 9.48
N ILE A 64 5.57 -3.87 10.35
CA ILE A 64 6.15 -2.74 11.10
C ILE A 64 6.89 -1.79 10.15
N SER A 65 7.64 -2.33 9.19
CA SER A 65 8.35 -1.50 8.22
C SER A 65 7.41 -0.70 7.32
N GLU A 66 6.30 -1.31 6.90
CA GLU A 66 5.29 -0.68 6.05
C GLU A 66 4.58 0.46 6.79
N LEU A 67 4.19 0.23 8.05
CA LEU A 67 3.60 1.27 8.91
C LEU A 67 4.56 2.45 9.12
N ILE A 68 5.82 2.19 9.49
CA ILE A 68 6.80 3.25 9.77
C ILE A 68 7.12 4.04 8.50
N VAL A 69 7.43 3.35 7.40
CA VAL A 69 7.83 3.99 6.14
C VAL A 69 6.66 4.77 5.54
N GLY A 70 5.47 4.18 5.45
CA GLY A 70 4.31 4.87 4.90
C GLY A 70 3.92 6.11 5.71
N THR A 71 3.91 6.00 7.04
CA THR A 71 3.57 7.12 7.93
C THR A 71 4.59 8.26 7.81
N GLY A 72 5.89 7.92 7.88
CA GLY A 72 6.95 8.91 7.77
C GLY A 72 7.00 9.57 6.39
N TYR A 73 6.81 8.79 5.33
CA TYR A 73 6.83 9.30 3.96
C TYR A 73 5.64 10.21 3.68
N PHE A 74 4.43 9.86 4.17
CA PHE A 74 3.28 10.74 4.09
C PHE A 74 3.55 12.08 4.80
N GLN A 75 4.07 12.04 6.03
CA GLN A 75 4.41 13.24 6.79
C GLN A 75 5.38 14.15 6.03
N ILE A 76 6.41 13.57 5.40
CA ILE A 76 7.40 14.32 4.61
C ILE A 76 6.74 14.92 3.36
N LEU A 77 5.98 14.13 2.59
CA LEU A 77 5.31 14.62 1.39
C LEU A 77 4.30 15.71 1.70
N PHE A 78 3.58 15.59 2.81
CA PHE A 78 2.64 16.62 3.27
C PHE A 78 3.36 17.94 3.55
N LEU A 79 4.48 17.91 4.27
CA LEU A 79 5.28 19.12 4.53
C LEU A 79 5.84 19.75 3.26
N ILE A 80 6.27 18.93 2.29
CA ILE A 80 6.75 19.41 0.99
C ILE A 80 5.60 20.06 0.20
N HIS A 81 4.43 19.43 0.19
CA HIS A 81 3.24 19.95 -0.49
C HIS A 81 2.83 21.31 0.08
N GLU A 82 2.81 21.46 1.41
CA GLU A 82 2.45 22.72 2.08
C GLU A 82 3.50 23.80 1.84
N TYR A 83 4.80 23.47 1.97
CA TYR A 83 5.89 24.43 1.74
C TYR A 83 5.90 24.97 0.30
N LEU A 84 5.59 24.13 -0.68
CA LEU A 84 5.57 24.50 -2.10
C LEU A 84 4.21 25.01 -2.57
N GLY A 85 3.16 24.94 -1.75
CA GLY A 85 1.81 25.37 -2.11
C GLY A 85 1.21 24.63 -3.30
N LEU A 86 1.42 23.30 -3.38
CA LEU A 86 1.10 22.53 -4.60
C LEU A 86 -0.41 22.35 -4.88
N GLY A 87 -1.28 22.56 -3.91
CA GLY A 87 -2.74 22.48 -4.10
C GLY A 87 -3.27 21.07 -4.46
N ILE A 88 -2.50 20.01 -4.19
CA ILE A 88 -2.79 18.64 -4.64
C ILE A 88 -4.07 18.08 -3.99
N TYR A 89 -4.26 18.33 -2.70
CA TYR A 89 -5.41 17.79 -1.97
C TYR A 89 -6.72 18.44 -2.44
N GLU A 90 -6.70 19.72 -2.77
CA GLU A 90 -7.83 20.45 -3.35
C GLU A 90 -8.22 19.89 -4.72
N ILE A 91 -7.23 19.54 -5.55
CA ILE A 91 -7.47 18.94 -6.88
C ILE A 91 -8.25 17.63 -6.75
N ILE A 92 -7.97 16.81 -5.73
CA ILE A 92 -8.64 15.53 -5.51
C ILE A 92 -9.91 15.65 -4.64
N GLY A 93 -10.32 16.88 -4.31
CA GLY A 93 -11.53 17.15 -3.54
C GLY A 93 -11.40 16.81 -2.05
N PHE A 94 -10.21 16.93 -1.49
CA PHE A 94 -9.92 16.64 -0.09
C PHE A 94 -9.58 17.91 0.71
N ASP A 95 -10.30 18.13 1.82
CA ASP A 95 -10.06 19.25 2.74
C ASP A 95 -8.91 18.92 3.70
N GLN A 96 -7.71 19.34 3.31
CA GLN A 96 -6.48 19.08 4.05
C GLN A 96 -6.33 19.90 5.35
N TYR A 97 -7.07 21.00 5.54
CA TYR A 97 -6.88 21.87 6.71
C TYR A 97 -7.36 21.22 8.02
N LYS A 98 -8.08 20.11 7.95
CA LYS A 98 -8.54 19.32 9.10
C LYS A 98 -7.66 18.11 9.38
N LEU A 99 -6.60 17.91 8.59
CA LEU A 99 -5.80 16.70 8.62
C LEU A 99 -4.66 16.83 9.64
N ASN A 100 -4.53 15.81 10.51
CA ASN A 100 -3.29 15.55 11.22
C ASN A 100 -2.45 14.61 10.33
N PRO A 101 -1.32 15.08 9.76
CA PRO A 101 -0.59 14.33 8.74
C PRO A 101 0.03 13.05 9.27
N LEU A 102 0.46 13.03 10.52
CA LEU A 102 1.00 11.83 11.14
C LEU A 102 -0.09 10.77 11.33
N LEU A 103 -1.26 11.16 11.84
CA LEU A 103 -2.39 10.25 12.01
C LEU A 103 -2.92 9.76 10.66
N PHE A 104 -3.04 10.64 9.67
CA PHE A 104 -3.50 10.25 8.34
C PHE A 104 -2.51 9.29 7.68
N GLY A 105 -1.21 9.58 7.73
CA GLY A 105 -0.16 8.68 7.23
C GLY A 105 -0.20 7.31 7.90
N PHE A 106 -0.45 7.28 9.21
CA PHE A 106 -0.63 6.04 9.96
C PHE A 106 -1.86 5.26 9.49
N LEU A 107 -3.03 5.91 9.36
CA LEU A 107 -4.26 5.27 8.91
C LEU A 107 -4.17 4.79 7.45
N LEU A 108 -3.52 5.57 6.59
CA LEU A 108 -3.23 5.19 5.21
C LEU A 108 -2.40 3.90 5.19
N SER A 109 -1.28 3.88 5.93
CA SER A 109 -0.38 2.73 6.00
C SER A 109 -1.04 1.52 6.64
N LEU A 110 -1.87 1.74 7.67
CA LEU A 110 -2.68 0.69 8.29
C LEU A 110 -3.66 0.09 7.27
N GLY A 111 -4.32 0.93 6.48
CA GLY A 111 -5.17 0.47 5.38
C GLY A 111 -4.40 -0.35 4.35
N THR A 112 -3.21 0.11 3.95
CA THR A 112 -2.32 -0.61 3.02
C THR A 112 -2.00 -2.02 3.54
N VAL A 113 -1.55 -2.12 4.80
CA VAL A 113 -1.25 -3.39 5.48
C VAL A 113 -2.49 -4.27 5.58
N LEU A 114 -3.60 -3.73 6.06
CA LEU A 114 -4.83 -4.51 6.26
C LEU A 114 -5.40 -5.02 4.94
N GLY A 115 -5.29 -4.25 3.86
CA GLY A 115 -5.61 -4.69 2.51
C GLY A 115 -4.77 -5.90 2.10
N ASP A 116 -3.45 -5.79 2.24
CA ASP A 116 -2.53 -6.88 1.92
C ASP A 116 -2.77 -8.15 2.76
N LEU A 117 -3.06 -7.99 4.06
CA LEU A 117 -3.41 -9.11 4.95
C LEU A 117 -4.77 -9.73 4.62
N LEU A 118 -5.78 -8.91 4.32
CA LEU A 118 -7.11 -9.37 3.92
C LEU A 118 -7.01 -10.24 2.67
N PHE A 119 -6.29 -9.77 1.64
CA PHE A 119 -6.15 -10.54 0.41
C PHE A 119 -5.24 -11.76 0.57
N ALA A 120 -4.25 -11.72 1.47
CA ALA A 120 -3.52 -12.93 1.85
C ALA A 120 -4.43 -13.98 2.50
N PHE A 121 -5.30 -13.56 3.43
CA PHE A 121 -6.30 -14.43 4.04
C PHE A 121 -7.26 -15.01 2.99
N LEU A 122 -7.82 -14.17 2.11
CA LEU A 122 -8.72 -14.60 1.03
C LEU A 122 -8.05 -15.61 0.09
N LYS A 123 -6.78 -15.40 -0.28
CA LYS A 123 -6.00 -16.37 -1.06
C LYS A 123 -5.94 -17.73 -0.37
N ARG A 124 -5.69 -17.76 0.95
CA ARG A 124 -5.67 -19.03 1.70
C ARG A 124 -7.03 -19.71 1.70
N ARG A 125 -8.14 -18.96 1.89
CA ARG A 125 -9.50 -19.51 1.84
C ARG A 125 -9.86 -20.05 0.45
N ALA A 126 -9.35 -19.43 -0.60
CA ALA A 126 -9.46 -19.89 -1.99
C ALA A 126 -8.47 -21.02 -2.35
N GLN A 127 -7.76 -21.61 -1.38
CA GLN A 127 -6.75 -22.67 -1.59
C GLN A 127 -5.56 -22.28 -2.48
N ILE A 128 -5.32 -20.98 -2.65
CA ILE A 128 -4.17 -20.45 -3.38
C ILE A 128 -2.94 -20.51 -2.45
N LYS A 129 -1.84 -21.12 -2.90
CA LYS A 129 -0.61 -21.26 -2.10
C LYS A 129 0.06 -19.90 -1.83
N PRO A 130 0.77 -19.72 -0.70
CA PRO A 130 1.62 -18.54 -0.47
C PRO A 130 2.57 -18.29 -1.65
N GLY A 131 2.80 -17.02 -1.97
CA GLY A 131 3.63 -16.61 -3.12
C GLY A 131 3.02 -16.81 -4.51
N SER A 132 1.90 -17.54 -4.65
CA SER A 132 1.21 -17.66 -5.95
C SER A 132 0.51 -16.34 -6.32
N PRO A 133 0.47 -15.95 -7.60
CA PRO A 133 -0.17 -14.72 -8.04
C PRO A 133 -1.69 -14.79 -7.85
N PHE A 134 -2.30 -13.65 -7.51
CA PHE A 134 -3.75 -13.47 -7.42
C PHE A 134 -4.16 -12.15 -8.07
N ILE A 135 -4.13 -12.15 -9.40
CA ILE A 135 -4.44 -10.99 -10.24
C ILE A 135 -5.97 -10.80 -10.32
N PRO A 136 -6.50 -9.57 -10.27
CA PRO A 136 -5.81 -8.28 -10.14
C PRO A 136 -5.62 -7.81 -8.68
N PHE A 137 -5.93 -8.68 -7.71
CA PHE A 137 -6.01 -8.29 -6.31
C PHE A 137 -4.64 -8.06 -5.68
N ASP A 138 -3.61 -8.81 -6.03
CA ASP A 138 -2.25 -8.56 -5.53
C ASP A 138 -1.74 -7.16 -5.93
N GLN A 139 -2.21 -6.61 -7.06
CA GLN A 139 -1.85 -5.27 -7.53
C GLN A 139 -2.64 -4.14 -6.84
N THR A 140 -3.86 -4.43 -6.37
CA THR A 140 -4.84 -3.40 -5.95
C THR A 140 -5.30 -3.54 -4.50
N ASN A 141 -4.87 -4.58 -3.79
CA ASN A 141 -5.32 -4.91 -2.43
C ASN A 141 -5.15 -3.75 -1.43
N TYR A 142 -4.04 -3.03 -1.51
CA TYR A 142 -3.76 -1.92 -0.61
C TYR A 142 -4.59 -0.68 -0.93
N VAL A 143 -5.00 -0.47 -2.19
CA VAL A 143 -6.00 0.57 -2.52
C VAL A 143 -7.33 0.26 -1.84
N ILE A 144 -7.76 -1.01 -1.91
CA ILE A 144 -9.00 -1.47 -1.27
C ILE A 144 -8.91 -1.32 0.26
N GLY A 145 -7.80 -1.73 0.86
CA GLY A 145 -7.58 -1.59 2.30
C GLY A 145 -7.57 -0.13 2.75
N SER A 146 -6.85 0.75 2.06
CA SER A 146 -6.86 2.19 2.33
C SER A 146 -8.25 2.82 2.16
N PHE A 147 -9.01 2.41 1.14
CA PHE A 147 -10.39 2.84 0.98
C PHE A 147 -11.26 2.46 2.19
N ILE A 148 -11.19 1.20 2.64
CA ILE A 148 -11.99 0.71 3.78
C ILE A 148 -11.68 1.51 5.06
N ILE A 149 -10.42 1.89 5.28
CA ILE A 149 -10.00 2.62 6.48
C ILE A 149 -10.28 4.12 6.37
N LEU A 150 -9.93 4.75 5.25
CA LEU A 150 -9.96 6.21 5.14
C LEU A 150 -11.33 6.74 4.73
N GLN A 151 -12.10 6.01 3.92
CA GLN A 151 -13.38 6.51 3.42
C GLN A 151 -14.39 6.84 4.53
N PRO A 152 -14.60 6.00 5.56
CA PRO A 152 -15.55 6.31 6.62
C PRO A 152 -15.14 7.50 7.50
N ILE A 153 -13.85 7.82 7.55
CA ILE A 153 -13.28 8.86 8.42
C ILE A 153 -13.22 10.20 7.68
N TYR A 154 -12.74 10.18 6.44
CA TYR A 154 -12.38 11.38 5.68
C TYR A 154 -13.30 11.66 4.48
N GLY A 155 -14.12 10.70 4.05
CA GLY A 155 -15.10 10.92 2.99
C GLY A 155 -14.49 11.35 1.65
N LEU A 156 -13.37 10.76 1.25
CA LEU A 156 -12.68 11.09 0.01
C LEU A 156 -13.58 10.90 -1.22
N ALA A 157 -13.31 11.66 -2.27
CA ALA A 157 -14.09 11.62 -3.49
C ALA A 157 -13.95 10.25 -4.19
N LEU A 158 -15.07 9.60 -4.52
CA LEU A 158 -15.06 8.24 -5.07
C LEU A 158 -14.33 8.13 -6.42
N ASN A 159 -14.34 9.21 -7.20
CA ASN A 159 -13.56 9.31 -8.44
C ASN A 159 -12.04 9.20 -8.19
N ALA A 160 -11.53 9.71 -7.06
CA ALA A 160 -10.13 9.56 -6.70
C ALA A 160 -9.81 8.08 -6.46
N TRP A 161 -10.64 7.36 -5.72
CA TRP A 161 -10.47 5.92 -5.48
C TRP A 161 -10.56 5.08 -6.74
N ILE A 162 -11.50 5.37 -7.65
CA ILE A 162 -11.60 4.68 -8.94
C ILE A 162 -10.34 4.94 -9.77
N THR A 163 -9.86 6.19 -9.79
CA THR A 163 -8.63 6.58 -10.49
C THR A 163 -7.42 5.86 -9.92
N LEU A 164 -7.29 5.82 -8.58
CA LEU A 164 -6.24 5.07 -7.89
C LEU A 164 -6.33 3.59 -8.22
N PHE A 165 -7.47 2.94 -8.06
CA PHE A 165 -7.63 1.52 -8.36
C PHE A 165 -7.16 1.16 -9.78
N CYS A 166 -7.56 1.97 -10.78
CA CYS A 166 -7.15 1.76 -12.16
C CYS A 166 -5.66 2.03 -12.38
N THR A 167 -5.16 3.18 -11.93
CA THR A 167 -3.77 3.61 -12.16
C THR A 167 -2.78 2.74 -11.39
N THR A 168 -3.10 2.37 -10.15
CA THR A 168 -2.32 1.49 -9.30
C THR A 168 -2.08 0.14 -9.97
N PHE A 169 -3.09 -0.46 -10.63
CA PHE A 169 -2.91 -1.72 -11.34
C PHE A 169 -1.77 -1.63 -12.37
N PHE A 170 -1.76 -0.58 -13.20
CA PHE A 170 -0.71 -0.37 -14.20
C PHE A 170 0.64 -0.01 -13.59
N ILE A 171 0.65 0.89 -12.59
CA ILE A 171 1.85 1.29 -11.85
C ILE A 171 2.52 0.05 -11.25
N HIS A 172 1.76 -0.80 -10.57
CA HIS A 172 2.28 -1.99 -9.93
C HIS A 172 2.94 -2.94 -10.94
N VAL A 173 2.30 -3.19 -12.08
CA VAL A 173 2.85 -4.02 -13.15
C VAL A 173 4.19 -3.45 -13.67
N ILE A 174 4.26 -2.13 -13.88
CA ILE A 174 5.49 -1.45 -14.32
C ILE A 174 6.60 -1.59 -13.28
N PHE A 175 6.32 -1.27 -12.01
CA PHE A 175 7.30 -1.33 -10.93
C PHE A 175 7.78 -2.75 -10.65
N ASN A 176 6.89 -3.74 -10.67
CA ASN A 176 7.29 -5.15 -10.55
C ASN A 176 8.21 -5.56 -11.70
N ARG A 177 7.94 -5.12 -12.93
CA ARG A 177 8.81 -5.44 -14.06
C ARG A 177 10.19 -4.80 -13.92
N ILE A 178 10.26 -3.55 -13.47
CA ILE A 178 11.53 -2.86 -13.18
C ILE A 178 12.29 -3.59 -12.07
N GLY A 179 11.62 -3.90 -10.96
CA GLY A 179 12.21 -4.58 -9.82
C GLY A 179 12.72 -5.98 -10.15
N TYR A 180 12.01 -6.72 -11.01
CA TYR A 180 12.49 -7.99 -11.56
C TYR A 180 13.77 -7.82 -12.38
N ASN A 181 13.78 -6.88 -13.33
CA ASN A 181 14.92 -6.62 -14.21
C ASN A 181 16.17 -6.16 -13.43
N MET A 182 15.98 -5.45 -12.32
CA MET A 182 17.05 -5.01 -11.41
C MET A 182 17.48 -6.09 -10.39
N GLY A 183 16.85 -7.26 -10.39
CA GLY A 183 17.14 -8.31 -9.40
C GLY A 183 16.79 -7.91 -7.97
N LEU A 184 15.77 -7.06 -7.79
CA LEU A 184 15.25 -6.65 -6.48
C LEU A 184 14.30 -7.70 -5.91
N HIS A 185 13.55 -8.40 -6.77
CA HIS A 185 12.68 -9.52 -6.41
C HIS A 185 12.46 -10.48 -7.59
N LYS A 186 11.80 -11.62 -7.32
CA LYS A 186 11.55 -12.69 -8.30
C LYS A 186 10.18 -12.59 -9.00
N ALA A 187 9.25 -11.76 -8.52
CA ALA A 187 7.97 -11.53 -9.18
C ALA A 187 8.15 -10.71 -10.47
N LYS A 188 7.57 -11.15 -11.60
CA LYS A 188 7.70 -10.46 -12.90
C LYS A 188 6.63 -9.40 -13.16
N TRP A 189 5.48 -9.53 -12.50
CA TRP A 189 4.22 -8.82 -12.75
C TRP A 189 3.52 -8.58 -11.43
#